data_AF-A0A3N0C9I2-F1
#
_entry.id   AF-A0A3N0C9I2-F1
#
_cell.length_a   1.000
_cell.length_b   1.000
_cell.length_c   1.000
_cell.angle_alpha   90.00
_cell.angle_beta   90.00
_cell.angle_gamma   90.00
#
_symmetry.space_group_name_H-M   'P 1'
#
loop_
_entity.id
_entity.type
_entity.pdbx_description
1 polymer ?
#
loop_
_entity_poly.entity_id
_entity_poly.type
_entity_poly.pdbx_seq_one_letter_code
_entity_poly.pdbx_strand_id
1 'polypeptide(L)' 'MTESENYSAEAEASSMDPHDWGRAMALAVTRLAEQLAPEDSEDIHAALVGKDLCLTITDDDEGVVIKVSTAPGAG' A
#
# COMPACT_ATOMS: atom_id res chain seq x y z
N MET A 1 12.92 -16.05 16.35
CA MET A 1 12.86 -14.58 16.21
C MET A 1 12.14 -14.35 14.91
N THR A 2 10.86 -14.00 14.95
CA THR A 2 10.10 -13.70 13.73
C THR A 2 10.65 -12.38 13.19
N GLU A 3 11.29 -12.40 12.03
CA GLU A 3 11.41 -11.18 11.24
C GLU A 3 10.01 -10.59 11.14
N SER A 4 9.83 -9.35 11.60
CA SER A 4 8.61 -8.62 11.28
C SER A 4 8.63 -8.44 9.77
N GLU A 5 7.94 -9.32 9.05
CA GLU A 5 7.83 -9.24 7.60
C GLU A 5 7.18 -7.90 7.27
N ASN A 6 7.98 -6.99 6.73
CA ASN A 6 7.55 -5.64 6.38
C ASN A 6 6.89 -5.73 5.01
N TYR A 7 5.59 -6.01 4.97
CA TYR A 7 4.84 -6.04 3.73
C TYR A 7 4.64 -4.64 3.18
N SER A 8 4.83 -4.49 1.87
CA SER A 8 4.55 -3.24 1.17
C SER A 8 4.05 -3.50 -0.24
N ALA A 9 3.23 -2.58 -0.74
CA ALA A 9 2.77 -2.57 -2.11
C ALA A 9 2.78 -1.15 -2.68
N GLU A 10 2.93 -1.08 -4.00
CA GLU A 10 3.09 0.18 -4.72
C GLU A 10 2.08 0.26 -5.87
N ALA A 11 1.71 1.48 -6.24
CA ALA A 11 0.90 1.78 -7.42
C ALA A 11 1.20 3.19 -7.92
N GLU A 12 1.08 3.38 -9.23
CA GLU A 12 1.42 4.63 -9.90
C GLU A 12 0.18 5.44 -10.23
N ALA A 13 0.28 6.76 -10.12
CA ALA A 13 -0.66 7.71 -10.68
C ALA A 13 0.06 8.59 -11.70
N SER A 14 -0.49 8.70 -12.90
CA SER A 14 0.08 9.49 -14.01
C SER A 14 -0.19 10.99 -13.88
N SER A 15 -0.33 11.50 -12.65
CA SER A 15 -0.67 12.88 -12.34
C SER A 15 0.00 13.29 -11.04
N MET A 16 0.51 14.52 -10.98
CA MET A 16 0.99 15.14 -9.75
C MET A 16 -0.16 15.75 -8.91
N ASP A 17 -1.39 15.75 -9.42
CA ASP A 17 -2.54 16.30 -8.70
C ASP A 17 -3.07 15.28 -7.66
N PRO A 18 -3.09 15.63 -6.36
CA PRO A 18 -3.57 14.74 -5.30
C PRO A 18 -5.00 14.22 -5.48
N HIS A 19 -5.86 14.95 -6.19
CA HIS A 19 -7.22 14.53 -6.47
C HIS A 19 -7.29 13.30 -7.40
N ASP A 20 -6.26 13.09 -8.22
CA ASP A 20 -6.18 11.96 -9.15
C ASP A 20 -5.61 10.68 -8.52
N TRP A 21 -5.02 10.78 -7.32
CA TRP A 21 -4.28 9.69 -6.67
C TRP A 21 -5.16 8.60 -6.07
N GLY A 22 -6.46 8.86 -5.89
CA GLY A 22 -7.37 7.93 -5.19
C GLY A 22 -7.36 6.52 -5.78
N ARG A 23 -7.24 6.38 -7.11
CA ARG A 23 -7.16 5.08 -7.77
C ARG A 23 -5.86 4.34 -7.46
N ALA A 24 -4.72 5.03 -7.49
CA ALA A 24 -3.43 4.44 -7.17
C ALA A 24 -3.36 4.04 -5.69
N MET A 25 -3.86 4.89 -4.79
CA MET A 25 -3.97 4.57 -3.36
C MET A 25 -4.82 3.31 -3.13
N ALA A 26 -6.01 3.24 -3.72
CA ALA A 26 -6.87 2.07 -3.59
C ALA A 26 -6.17 0.79 -4.09
N LEU A 27 -5.45 0.88 -5.22
CA LEU A 27 -4.72 -0.25 -5.79
C LEU A 27 -3.58 -0.72 -4.89
N ALA A 28 -2.77 0.21 -4.34
CA ALA A 28 -1.69 -0.15 -3.41
C ALA A 28 -2.24 -0.80 -2.14
N VAL A 29 -3.37 -0.31 -1.60
CA VAL A 29 -4.05 -0.91 -0.44
C VAL A 29 -4.57 -2.31 -0.76
N THR A 30 -5.21 -2.51 -1.91
CA THR A 30 -5.67 -3.84 -2.35
C THR A 30 -4.51 -4.82 -2.49
N ARG A 31 -3.42 -4.42 -3.15
CA ARG A 31 -2.22 -5.25 -3.31
C ARG A 31 -1.58 -5.63 -1.98
N LEU A 32 -1.60 -4.72 -1.02
CA LEU A 32 -1.11 -5.01 0.33
C LEU A 32 -2.04 -6.00 1.06
N ALA A 33 -3.36 -5.85 0.91
CA ALA A 33 -4.33 -6.79 1.45
C ALA A 33 -4.12 -8.20 0.88
N GLU A 34 -3.91 -8.33 -0.44
CA GLU A 34 -3.63 -9.61 -1.11
C GLU A 34 -2.39 -10.31 -0.56
N GLN A 35 -1.35 -9.56 -0.19
CA GLN A 35 -0.13 -10.12 0.42
C GLN A 35 -0.35 -10.61 1.86
N LEU A 36 -1.23 -9.95 2.61
CA LEU A 36 -1.47 -10.22 4.03
C LEU A 36 -2.57 -11.25 4.27
N ALA A 37 -3.51 -11.37 3.33
CA ALA A 37 -4.66 -12.24 3.46
C ALA A 37 -4.23 -13.72 3.35
N PRO A 38 -4.80 -14.61 4.17
CA PRO A 38 -4.69 -16.05 3.95
C PRO A 38 -5.21 -16.44 2.56
N GLU A 39 -4.65 -17.50 1.97
CA GLU A 39 -5.02 -17.98 0.62
C GLU A 39 -6.53 -18.29 0.48
N ASP A 40 -7.19 -18.70 1.58
CA ASP A 40 -8.62 -19.02 1.64
C ASP A 40 -9.51 -17.86 2.14
N SER A 41 -9.01 -16.62 2.17
CA SER A 41 -9.76 -15.49 2.73
C SER A 41 -10.89 -15.01 1.81
N GLU A 42 -12.12 -14.98 2.32
CA GLU A 42 -13.30 -14.47 1.60
C GLU A 42 -13.31 -12.93 1.48
N ASP A 43 -12.62 -12.22 2.38
CA ASP A 43 -12.46 -10.77 2.38
C ASP A 43 -11.01 -10.41 2.73
N ILE A 44 -10.20 -10.19 1.68
CA ILE A 44 -8.79 -9.85 1.82
C ILE A 44 -8.58 -8.54 2.61
N HIS A 45 -9.53 -7.59 2.55
CA HIS A 45 -9.38 -6.29 3.19
C HIS A 45 -9.53 -6.37 4.71
N ALA A 46 -10.18 -7.41 5.23
CA ALA A 46 -10.23 -7.69 6.66
C ALA A 46 -8.82 -7.85 7.26
N ALA A 47 -7.84 -8.32 6.47
CA ALA A 47 -6.45 -8.45 6.91
C ALA A 47 -5.77 -7.10 7.22
N LEU A 48 -6.32 -5.98 6.75
CA LEU A 48 -5.80 -4.64 7.03
C LEU A 48 -6.43 -3.99 8.27
N VAL A 49 -7.56 -4.48 8.75
CA VAL A 49 -8.33 -3.84 9.83
C VAL A 49 -7.53 -3.86 11.13
N GLY A 50 -7.34 -2.67 11.73
CA GLY A 50 -6.60 -2.50 12.98
C GLY A 50 -5.08 -2.50 12.85
N LYS A 51 -4.53 -2.56 11.62
CA LYS A 51 -3.10 -2.39 11.37
C LYS A 51 -2.77 -0.93 11.11
N ASP A 52 -1.65 -0.48 11.66
CA ASP A 52 -1.05 0.79 11.26
C ASP A 52 -0.45 0.66 9.85
N LEU A 53 -0.88 1.55 8.96
CA LEU A 53 -0.37 1.61 7.59
C LEU A 53 0.44 2.89 7.42
N CYS A 54 1.60 2.77 6.79
CA CYS A 54 2.44 3.89 6.41
C CYS A 54 2.29 4.15 4.92
N LEU A 55 2.01 5.41 4.58
CA LEU A 55 1.89 5.87 3.21
C LEU A 55 3.14 6.68 2.86
N THR A 56 3.80 6.31 1.76
CA THR A 56 4.89 7.08 1.17
C THR A 56 4.50 7.46 -0.26
N ILE A 57 4.70 8.72 -0.61
CA ILE A 57 4.43 9.24 -1.95
C ILE A 57 5.75 9.80 -2.47
N THR A 58 6.18 9.31 -3.63
CA THR A 58 7.42 9.73 -4.28
C THR A 58 7.08 10.23 -5.68
N ASP A 59 7.68 11.34 -6.12
CA ASP A 59 7.59 11.77 -7.50
C ASP A 59 8.39 10.84 -8.43
N ASP A 60 7.89 10.67 -9.65
CA ASP A 60 8.57 10.01 -10.76
C ASP A 60 8.35 10.84 -12.05
N ASP A 61 9.10 10.55 -13.13
CA ASP A 61 9.04 11.29 -14.39
C ASP A 61 7.60 11.38 -14.98
N GLU A 62 6.73 10.42 -14.66
CA GLU A 62 5.37 10.33 -15.21
C GLU A 62 4.25 10.73 -14.22
N GLY A 63 4.59 11.07 -12.96
CA GLY A 63 3.61 11.41 -11.93
C GLY A 63 4.08 11.05 -10.53
N VAL A 64 3.33 10.21 -9.82
CA VAL A 64 3.72 9.76 -8.48
C VAL A 64 3.63 8.25 -8.31
N VAL A 65 4.53 7.72 -7.49
CA VAL A 65 4.48 6.37 -6.96
C VAL A 65 3.94 6.43 -5.53
N ILE A 66 2.89 5.66 -5.28
CA ILE A 66 2.26 5.54 -3.97
C ILE A 66 2.61 4.18 -3.40
N LYS A 67 3.27 4.19 -2.25
CA LYS A 67 3.64 3.00 -1.49
C LYS A 67 2.86 2.93 -0.19
N VAL A 68 2.29 1.76 0.13
CA VAL A 68 1.65 1.47 1.41
C VAL A 68 2.40 0.32 2.07
N SER A 69 2.77 0.46 3.34
CA SER A 69 3.48 -0.57 4.12
C SER A 69 2.89 -0.78 5.51
N THR A 70 3.12 -1.97 6.06
CA THR A 70 2.81 -2.32 7.48
C THR A 70 3.93 -1.94 8.44
N ALA A 71 5.03 -1.40 7.90
CA ALA A 71 6.20 -0.95 8.64
C ALA A 71 6.30 0.57 8.60
N PRO A 72 6.73 1.22 9.71
CA PRO A 72 7.11 2.63 9.66
C PRO A 72 8.21 2.83 8.63
N GLY A 73 7.98 3.76 7.70
CA GLY A 73 9.04 4.20 6.79
C GLY A 73 10.22 4.68 7.63
N ALA A 74 11.43 4.22 7.31
CA ALA A 74 12.64 4.78 7.90
C ALA A 74 12.70 6.26 7.51
N GLY A 75 12.27 7.13 8.43
CA GLY A 75 12.29 8.58 8.27
C GLY A 75 13.68 9.16 8.30
#